data_AF-A0AAV5KUU6-F1
#
_entry.id   AF-A0AAV5KUU6-F1
#
_cell.length_a   1.000
_cell.length_b   1.000
_cell.length_c   1.000
_cell.angle_alpha   90.00
_cell.angle_beta   90.00
_cell.angle_gamma   90.00
#
_symmetry.space_group_name_H-M   'P 1'
#
loop_
_entity.id
_entity.type
_entity.pdbx_description
1 polymer ?
#
loop_
_entity_poly.entity_id
_entity_poly.type
_entity_poly.pdbx_seq_one_letter_code
_entity_poly.pdbx_strand_id
1 'polypeptide(L)' 'MDKDKFSADDFIGQATIYVEDLLAQGSENGAAELHCTKYSVVDAENSYYGEIEVGVTFTLKKEEEGGQEIGGWRESSS' A
#
# COMPACT_ATOMS: atom_id res chain seq x y z
N MET A 1 21.75 -15.88 -15.94
CA MET A 1 21.43 -16.36 -14.59
C MET A 1 22.51 -15.77 -13.75
N ASP A 2 22.33 -14.48 -13.44
CA ASP A 2 23.34 -13.62 -12.82
C ASP A 2 22.60 -12.93 -11.69
N LYS A 3 23.01 -13.29 -10.48
CA LYS A 3 22.53 -12.70 -9.24
C LYS A 3 23.24 -11.34 -9.10
N ASP A 4 22.70 -10.31 -9.75
CA ASP A 4 23.00 -8.96 -9.33
C ASP A 4 22.39 -8.73 -7.94
N LYS A 5 23.22 -8.18 -7.06
CA LYS A 5 22.94 -7.96 -5.64
C LYS A 5 21.72 -7.05 -5.46
N PHE A 6 20.51 -7.61 -5.45
CA PHE A 6 19.44 -7.12 -4.59
C PHE A 6 19.80 -7.52 -3.14
N SER A 7 20.90 -6.95 -2.64
CA SER A 7 21.18 -6.95 -1.21
C SER A 7 20.18 -6.00 -0.57
N ALA A 8 19.03 -6.52 -0.17
CA ALA A 8 18.14 -6.15 0.94
C ALA A 8 17.99 -4.70 1.48
N ASP A 9 18.65 -3.65 0.97
CA ASP A 9 18.81 -2.39 1.74
C ASP A 9 18.99 -1.11 0.89
N ASP A 10 18.66 -1.08 -0.41
CA ASP A 10 18.63 0.19 -1.13
C ASP A 10 17.25 0.85 -0.95
N PHE A 11 17.11 1.63 0.12
CA PHE A 11 15.91 2.43 0.40
C PHE A 11 15.73 3.48 -0.71
N ILE A 12 14.79 3.23 -1.61
CA ILE A 12 14.49 4.12 -2.76
C ILE A 12 13.53 5.26 -2.40
N GLY A 13 12.94 5.23 -1.20
CA GLY A 13 11.99 6.23 -0.73
C GLY A 13 10.80 5.62 0.02
N GLN A 14 9.98 6.49 0.58
CA GLN A 14 8.78 6.16 1.34
C GLN A 14 7.61 7.03 0.92
N ALA A 15 6.40 6.50 1.11
CA ALA A 15 5.16 7.26 1.01
C ALA A 15 4.35 6.99 2.28
N THR A 16 3.81 8.04 2.90
CA THR A 16 3.00 7.92 4.11
C THR A 16 1.52 8.06 3.75
N ILE A 17 0.73 7.05 4.13
CA ILE A 17 -0.72 7.02 3.90
C ILE A 17 -1.40 7.11 5.27
N TYR A 18 -2.13 8.21 5.50
CA TYR A 18 -2.87 8.43 6.74
C TYR A 18 -4.21 7.69 6.66
N VAL A 19 -4.39 6.69 7.53
CA VAL A 19 -5.58 5.81 7.55
C VAL A 19 -6.44 5.99 8.80
N GLU A 20 -6.21 7.03 9.60
CA GLU A 20 -6.93 7.26 10.86
C GLU A 20 -8.44 7.40 10.65
N ASP A 21 -8.87 8.29 9.75
CA ASP A 21 -10.28 8.45 9.39
C ASP A 21 -10.88 7.19 8.75
N LEU A 22 -10.08 6.49 7.93
CA LEU A 22 -10.51 5.23 7.30
C LEU A 22 -10.85 4.18 8.38
N LEU A 23 -10.01 4.07 9.40
CA LEU A 23 -10.21 3.14 10.51
C LEU A 23 -11.39 3.56 11.39
N ALA A 24 -11.54 4.85 11.70
CA ALA A 24 -12.68 5.35 12.46
C ALA A 24 -14.00 5.04 11.74
N GLN A 25 -14.13 5.45 10.48
CA GLN A 25 -15.32 5.21 9.66
C GLN A 25 -15.58 3.71 9.47
N GLY A 26 -14.52 2.93 9.26
CA GLY A 26 -14.62 1.48 9.06
C GLY A 26 -15.03 0.72 10.31
N SER A 27 -14.61 1.18 11.49
CA SER A 27 -15.02 0.63 12.77
C SER A 27 -16.49 0.91 13.08
N GLU A 28 -17.01 2.07 12.68
CA GLU A 28 -18.41 2.45 12.91
C GLU A 28 -19.36 1.81 11.88
N ASN A 29 -19.00 1.84 10.60
CA ASN A 29 -19.87 1.40 9.51
C ASN A 29 -19.63 -0.05 9.06
N GLY A 30 -18.60 -0.71 9.59
CA GLY A 30 -18.20 -2.08 9.24
C GLY A 30 -17.35 -2.19 7.97
N ALA A 31 -17.29 -1.15 7.15
CA ALA A 31 -16.36 -1.02 6.03
C ALA A 31 -16.08 0.45 5.72
N ALA A 32 -14.91 0.74 5.17
CA ALA A 32 -14.55 2.06 4.67
C ALA A 32 -13.55 1.92 3.52
N GLU A 33 -13.57 2.87 2.60
CA GLU A 33 -12.64 2.91 1.47
C GLU A 33 -11.93 4.26 1.38
N LEU A 34 -10.66 4.19 1.04
CA LEU A 34 -9.83 5.28 0.58
C LEU A 34 -9.63 5.06 -0.92
N HIS A 35 -10.24 5.92 -1.73
CA HIS A 35 -10.14 5.83 -3.17
C HIS A 35 -8.68 5.85 -3.65
N CYS A 36 -8.42 5.18 -4.77
CA CYS A 36 -7.12 5.17 -5.44
C CYS A 36 -6.62 6.60 -5.64
N THR A 37 -5.61 6.97 -4.87
CA THR A 37 -5.03 8.32 -4.85
C THR A 37 -3.54 8.23 -5.08
N LYS A 38 -2.99 9.25 -5.73
CA LYS A 38 -1.56 9.37 -5.98
C LYS A 38 -0.82 9.85 -4.73
N TYR A 39 0.20 9.12 -4.32
CA TYR A 39 1.09 9.46 -3.21
C TYR A 39 2.49 9.69 -3.75
N SER A 40 3.11 10.79 -3.32
CA SER A 40 4.50 11.08 -3.64
C SER A 40 5.41 10.18 -2.81
N VAL A 41 6.33 9.52 -3.49
CA VAL A 41 7.45 8.81 -2.88
C VAL A 41 8.57 9.82 -2.66
N VAL A 42 9.02 9.92 -1.41
CA VAL A 42 10.08 10.83 -0.99
C VAL A 42 11.20 10.08 -0.27
N ASP A 43 12.42 10.57 -0.35
CA ASP A 43 13.54 10.02 0.43
C ASP A 43 13.58 10.57 1.87
N ALA A 44 14.68 10.30 2.57
CA ALA A 44 14.90 10.79 3.93
C ALA A 44 15.01 12.33 3.99
N GLU A 45 15.47 12.99 2.93
CA GLU A 45 15.55 14.45 2.82
C GLU A 45 14.27 15.08 2.24
N ASN A 46 13.19 14.30 2.08
CA ASN A 46 11.90 14.73 1.55
C ASN A 46 11.95 15.27 0.11
N SER A 47 12.95 14.84 -0.66
CA SER A 47 13.05 15.07 -2.10
C SER A 47 12.13 14.10 -2.83
N TYR A 48 11.56 14.55 -3.94
CA TYR A 48 10.60 13.76 -4.73
C TYR A 48 11.31 12.72 -5.62
N TYR A 49 10.90 11.45 -5.51
CA TYR A 49 11.45 10.33 -6.30
C TYR A 49 10.43 9.64 -7.20
N GLY A 50 9.16 10.04 -7.13
CA GLY A 50 8.10 9.49 -7.98
C GLY A 50 6.75 9.49 -7.31
N GLU A 51 5.80 8.83 -7.94
CA GLU A 51 4.43 8.69 -7.45
C GLU A 51 3.99 7.22 -7.50
N ILE A 52 3.19 6.82 -6.51
CA ILE A 52 2.49 5.54 -6.48
C ILE A 52 1.00 5.80 -6.36
N GLU A 53 0.17 4.98 -7.00
CA GLU A 53 -1.28 5.03 -6.83
C GLU A 53 -1.71 3.96 -5.84
N VAL A 54 -2.36 4.35 -4.75
CA VAL A 54 -2.77 3.45 -3.67
C VAL A 54 -4.24 3.67 -3.35
N GLY A 55 -5.01 2.58 -3.32
CA GLY A 55 -6.36 2.52 -2.75
C GLY A 55 -6.36 1.60 -1.54
N VAL A 56 -7.06 1.97 -0.48
CA VAL A 56 -7.11 1.20 0.77
C VAL A 56 -8.55 0.90 1.12
N THR A 57 -8.89 -0.37 1.28
CA THR A 57 -10.23 -0.78 1.74
C THR A 57 -10.10 -1.43 3.11
N PHE A 58 -10.81 -0.88 4.08
CA PHE A 58 -10.99 -1.47 5.39
C PHE A 58 -12.32 -2.23 5.43
N THR A 59 -12.29 -3.47 5.89
CA THR A 59 -13.48 -4.28 6.12
C THR A 59 -13.37 -4.91 7.50
N LEU A 60 -14.38 -4.70 8.35
CA LEU A 60 -14.44 -5.30 9.67
C LEU A 60 -14.57 -6.82 9.50
N LYS A 61 -13.58 -7.56 9.99
CA LYS A 61 -13.57 -9.02 9.91
C LYS A 61 -14.67 -9.58 10.82
N LYS A 62 -15.80 -9.96 10.23
CA LYS A 62 -16.72 -10.93 10.85
C LYS A 62 -16.06 -12.31 10.76
N GLU A 63 -16.28 -13.16 11.75
CA GLU A 63 -15.86 -14.57 11.68
C GLU A 63 -16.63 -15.25 10.53
N GLU A 64 -16.15 -15.12 9.30
CA GLU A 64 -16.61 -15.89 8.16
C GLU A 64 -15.46 -16.76 7.66
N GLU A 65 -15.74 -18.07 7.62
CA GLU A 65 -14.89 -19.14 7.12
C GLU A 65 -14.67 -18.96 5.61
N GLY A 66 -13.63 -18.23 5.21
CA GLY A 66 -13.30 -18.11 3.80
C GLY A 66 -12.11 -17.20 3.54
N GLY A 67 -10.92 -17.78 3.46
CA GLY A 67 -9.70 -17.06 3.14
C GLY A 67 -9.82 -16.32 1.81
N GLN A 68 -9.76 -15.00 1.82
CA GLN A 68 -9.58 -14.20 0.61
C GLN A 68 -8.08 -14.03 0.37
N GLU A 69 -7.61 -14.72 -0.67
CA GLU A 69 -6.30 -14.55 -1.28
C GLU A 69 -6.21 -13.16 -1.94
N ILE A 70 -5.60 -12.21 -1.23
CA ILE A 70 -5.19 -10.92 -1.80
C ILE A 70 -3.88 -11.10 -2.57
N GLY A 71 -3.96 -11.40 -3.87
CA GLY A 71 -2.78 -11.58 -4.74
C GLY A 71 -3.00 -11.04 -6.14
N GLY A 72 -2.29 -9.97 -6.51
CA GLY A 72 -2.38 -9.36 -7.84
C GLY A 72 -1.29 -8.33 -8.11
N TRP A 73 -0.03 -8.67 -7.90
CA TRP A 73 1.09 -7.84 -8.36
C TRP A 73 1.39 -8.20 -9.83
N ARG A 74 1.10 -7.30 -10.77
CA ARG A 74 1.66 -7.38 -12.14
C ARG A 74 2.98 -6.63 -12.15
N GLU A 75 4.07 -7.38 -12.16
CA GLU A 75 5.37 -6.84 -12.55
C GLU A 75 5.39 -6.70 -14.07
N SER A 76 5.42 -5.46 -14.58
CA SER A 76 5.80 -5.22 -15.98
C SER A 76 7.32 -5.09 -16.04
N SER A 77 7.99 -6.19 -16.36
CA SER A 77 9.40 -6.17 -16.77
C SER A 77 9.49 -5.77 -18.25
N SER A 78 10.25 -4.71 -18.55
CA SER A 78 10.76 -4.44 -19.91
C SER A 78 12.12 -5.10 -20.13
#